data_AF-A0AAV5AUS6-F1
#
_entry.id   AF-A0AAV5AUS6-F1
#
_cell.length_a   1.000
_cell.length_b   1.000
_cell.length_c   1.000
_cell.angle_alpha   90.00
_cell.angle_beta   90.00
_cell.angle_gamma   90.00
#
_symmetry.space_group_name_H-M   'P 1'
#
loop_
_entity.id
_entity.type
_entity.pdbx_description
1 polymer ?
#
loop_
_entity_poly.entity_id
_entity_poly.type
_entity_poly.pdbx_seq_one_letter_code
_entity_poly.pdbx_strand_id
1 'polypeptide(L)'
;MISRIYLTFAIRNETKKKQSSEIKIKAKRKMRVVKIKNEVLEKLKEDERAIAHLFLKTNVPITTLKRWITANDEKLTMYGVLLAISEITQTEITEIVEIEES
;
A
#
# COMPACT_ATOMS: atom_id res chain seq x y z
N MET A 1 -43.53 -25.16 -29.21
CA MET A 1 -42.32 -24.49 -29.75
C MET A 1 -41.63 -23.51 -28.78
N ILE A 2 -41.91 -23.55 -27.46
CA ILE A 2 -41.47 -22.53 -26.48
C ILE A 2 -40.30 -23.01 -25.59
N SER A 3 -40.11 -24.33 -25.47
CA SER A 3 -39.17 -24.96 -24.52
C SER A 3 -37.68 -24.64 -24.81
N ARG A 4 -37.28 -24.55 -26.08
CA ARG A 4 -35.87 -24.36 -26.47
C ARG A 4 -35.34 -22.96 -26.15
N ILE A 5 -36.22 -21.94 -26.17
CA ILE A 5 -35.88 -20.55 -25.83
C ILE A 5 -35.62 -20.42 -24.33
N TYR A 6 -36.46 -21.04 -23.49
CA TYR A 6 -36.30 -21.04 -22.04
C TYR A 6 -35.00 -21.74 -21.62
N LEU A 7 -34.67 -22.87 -22.23
CA LEU A 7 -33.43 -23.60 -21.91
C LEU A 7 -32.19 -22.78 -22.25
N THR A 8 -32.15 -22.12 -23.41
CA THR A 8 -31.03 -21.24 -23.78
C THR A 8 -30.90 -20.02 -22.87
N PHE A 9 -32.03 -19.48 -22.37
CA PHE A 9 -32.02 -18.33 -21.47
C PHE A 9 -31.51 -18.70 -20.07
N ALA A 10 -31.91 -19.87 -19.57
CA ALA A 10 -31.45 -20.39 -18.27
C ALA A 10 -29.92 -20.64 -18.28
N ILE A 11 -29.41 -21.33 -19.30
CA ILE A 11 -27.97 -21.61 -19.45
C ILE A 11 -27.17 -20.30 -19.52
N ARG A 12 -27.64 -19.31 -20.28
CA ARG A 12 -26.95 -18.01 -20.42
C ARG A 12 -26.89 -17.23 -19.10
N ASN A 13 -27.91 -17.34 -18.26
CA ASN A 13 -27.91 -16.69 -16.94
C ASN A 13 -26.99 -17.39 -15.96
N GLU A 14 -26.95 -18.72 -15.96
CA GLU A 14 -25.99 -19.49 -15.13
C GLU A 14 -24.55 -19.20 -15.52
N THR A 15 -24.24 -19.13 -16.83
CA THR A 15 -22.88 -18.79 -17.29
C THR A 15 -22.48 -17.36 -16.90
N LYS A 16 -23.41 -16.39 -16.97
CA LYS A 16 -23.14 -15.02 -16.51
C LYS A 16 -22.90 -14.97 -15.00
N LYS A 17 -23.66 -15.73 -14.23
CA LYS A 17 -23.52 -15.80 -12.76
C LYS A 17 -22.17 -16.43 -12.38
N LYS A 18 -21.77 -17.50 -13.08
CA LYS A 18 -20.50 -18.20 -12.90
C LYS A 18 -19.30 -17.32 -13.28
N GLN A 19 -19.36 -16.63 -14.42
CA GLN A 19 -18.34 -15.65 -14.82
C GLN A 19 -18.25 -14.49 -13.82
N SER A 20 -19.39 -13.97 -13.33
CA SER A 20 -19.39 -12.93 -12.31
C SER A 20 -18.79 -13.40 -10.99
N SER A 21 -19.01 -14.65 -10.57
CA SER A 21 -18.36 -15.20 -9.38
C SER A 21 -16.86 -15.42 -9.60
N GLU A 22 -16.43 -15.91 -10.76
CA GLU A 22 -15.01 -16.11 -11.09
C GLU A 22 -14.24 -14.79 -11.16
N ILE A 23 -14.86 -13.73 -11.71
CA ILE A 23 -14.30 -12.37 -11.70
C ILE A 23 -14.18 -11.85 -10.26
N LYS A 24 -15.18 -12.09 -9.40
CA LYS A 24 -15.12 -11.70 -7.97
C LYS A 24 -14.04 -12.45 -7.20
N ILE A 25 -13.79 -13.72 -7.51
CA ILE A 25 -12.75 -14.54 -6.88
C ILE A 25 -11.35 -14.09 -7.34
N LYS A 26 -11.16 -13.79 -8.64
CA LYS A 26 -9.92 -13.21 -9.18
C LYS A 26 -9.65 -11.77 -8.71
N ALA A 27 -10.70 -11.00 -8.42
CA ALA A 27 -10.62 -9.62 -7.94
C ALA A 27 -10.58 -9.50 -6.41
N LYS A 28 -10.30 -10.58 -5.67
CA LYS A 28 -9.93 -10.49 -4.26
C LYS A 28 -8.59 -9.75 -4.19
N ARG A 29 -8.65 -8.41 -4.05
CA ARG A 29 -7.48 -7.55 -3.90
C ARG A 29 -6.64 -8.12 -2.77
N LYS A 30 -5.47 -8.68 -3.11
CA LYS A 30 -4.45 -9.02 -2.12
C LYS A 30 -4.07 -7.71 -1.44
N MET A 31 -4.46 -7.56 -0.19
CA MET A 31 -4.21 -6.33 0.56
C MET A 31 -2.72 -6.36 0.93
N ARG A 32 -1.93 -5.60 0.17
CA ARG A 32 -0.50 -5.46 0.43
C ARG A 32 -0.32 -4.45 1.55
N VAL A 33 0.19 -4.90 2.69
CA VAL A 33 0.57 -4.01 3.77
C VAL A 33 1.97 -3.53 3.45
N VAL A 34 2.11 -2.21 3.25
CA VAL A 34 3.40 -1.58 3.02
C VAL A 34 3.89 -1.06 4.37
N LYS A 35 5.12 -1.41 4.74
CA LYS A 35 5.79 -0.88 5.94
C LYS A 35 7.15 -0.34 5.56
N ILE A 36 7.73 0.51 6.40
CA ILE A 36 9.14 0.89 6.26
C ILE A 36 10.01 -0.16 6.93
N LYS A 37 11.12 -0.55 6.27
CA LYS A 37 12.10 -1.46 6.85
C LYS A 37 12.71 -0.88 8.12
N ASN A 38 12.91 -1.73 9.13
CA ASN A 38 13.47 -1.30 10.41
C ASN A 38 14.85 -0.65 10.29
N GLU A 39 15.68 -1.13 9.37
CA GLU A 39 17.02 -0.57 9.10
C GLU A 39 16.98 0.92 8.73
N VAL A 40 15.96 1.32 7.94
CA VAL A 40 15.76 2.72 7.54
C VAL A 40 15.24 3.53 8.72
N LEU A 41 14.34 2.96 9.52
CA LEU A 41 13.81 3.62 10.71
C LEU A 41 14.91 3.90 11.75
N GLU A 42 15.85 2.98 11.96
CA GLU A 42 16.96 3.20 12.89
C GLU A 42 17.86 4.35 12.44
N LYS A 43 18.24 4.39 11.16
CA LYS A 43 18.98 5.52 10.59
C LYS A 43 18.27 6.86 10.78
N LEU A 44 16.94 6.88 10.57
CA LEU A 44 16.13 8.09 10.77
C LEU A 44 16.01 8.51 12.24
N LYS A 45 16.10 7.56 13.19
CA LYS A 45 16.07 7.87 14.64
C LYS A 45 17.38 8.47 15.13
N GLU A 46 18.50 8.01 14.59
CA GLU A 46 19.84 8.45 15.00
C GLU A 46 20.22 9.81 14.40
N ASP A 47 19.66 10.17 13.24
CA ASP A 47 19.99 11.43 12.55
C ASP A 47 18.93 12.53 12.75
N GLU A 48 19.21 13.49 13.65
CA GLU A 48 18.34 14.66 13.84
C GLU A 48 18.24 15.56 12.59
N ARG A 49 19.25 15.56 11.72
CA ARG A 49 19.22 16.32 10.45
C ARG A 49 18.24 15.69 9.47
N ALA A 50 18.15 14.37 9.45
CA ALA A 50 17.15 13.66 8.66
C ALA A 50 15.73 14.08 9.06
N ILE A 51 15.45 14.14 10.37
CA ILE A 51 14.14 14.56 10.88
C ILE A 51 13.85 16.03 10.53
N ALA A 52 14.85 16.91 10.63
CA ALA A 52 14.71 18.30 10.21
C ALA A 52 14.44 18.44 8.71
N HIS A 53 15.12 17.65 7.87
CA HIS A 53 14.91 17.65 6.41
C HIS A 53 13.51 17.11 6.05
N LEU A 54 13.03 16.07 6.74
CA LEU A 54 11.66 15.58 6.60
C LEU A 54 10.65 16.66 6.94
N PHE A 55 10.86 17.43 8.02
CA PHE A 55 9.98 18.56 8.36
C PHE A 55 9.95 19.60 7.22
N LEU A 56 11.11 19.98 6.68
CA LEU A 56 11.19 20.96 5.59
C LEU A 56 10.48 20.50 4.32
N LYS A 57 10.56 19.20 3.99
CA LYS A 57 9.98 18.61 2.77
C LYS A 57 8.48 18.34 2.89
N THR A 58 8.03 17.90 4.07
CA THR A 58 6.67 17.38 4.27
C THR A 58 5.77 18.35 5.03
N ASN A 59 6.35 19.38 5.66
CA ASN A 59 5.68 20.30 6.59
C ASN A 59 4.99 19.59 7.77
N VAL A 60 5.37 18.34 8.07
CA VAL A 60 4.87 17.59 9.22
C VAL A 60 5.68 17.95 10.45
N PRO A 61 5.06 18.39 11.56
CA PRO A 61 5.79 18.79 12.76
C PRO A 61 6.78 17.72 13.25
N ILE A 62 7.97 18.14 13.67
CA ILE A 62 9.06 17.26 14.14
C ILE A 62 8.58 16.28 15.22
N THR A 63 7.75 16.74 16.16
CA THR A 63 7.17 15.90 17.22
C THR A 63 6.30 14.78 16.66
N THR A 64 5.58 15.05 15.58
CA THR A 64 4.73 14.08 14.88
C THR A 64 5.57 13.10 14.09
N LEU A 65 6.61 13.57 13.39
CA LEU A 65 7.57 12.71 12.68
C LEU A 65 8.26 11.74 13.64
N LYS A 66 8.78 12.23 14.78
CA LYS A 66 9.39 11.38 15.82
C LYS A 66 8.41 10.30 16.30
N ARG A 67 7.15 10.66 16.52
CA ARG A 67 6.11 9.69 16.93
C ARG A 67 5.86 8.63 15.86
N TRP A 68 5.74 9.04 14.59
CA TRP A 68 5.53 8.11 13.48
C TRP A 68 6.69 7.14 13.31
N ILE A 69 7.92 7.65 13.36
CA ILE A 69 9.14 6.85 13.24
C ILE A 69 9.27 5.85 14.41
N THR A 70 8.94 6.26 15.64
CA THR A 70 8.96 5.36 16.80
C THR A 70 7.89 4.27 16.71
N ALA A 71 6.70 4.60 16.22
CA ALA A 71 5.57 3.68 16.12
C ALA A 71 5.54 2.83 14.83
N ASN A 72 6.45 3.07 13.88
CA ASN A 72 6.35 2.56 12.50
C ASN A 72 4.95 2.80 11.90
N ASP A 73 4.48 4.05 12.02
CA ASP A 73 3.13 4.45 11.63
C ASP A 73 2.95 4.35 10.10
N GLU A 74 1.78 3.87 9.66
CA GLU A 74 1.41 3.73 8.25
C GLU A 74 1.55 5.04 7.46
N LYS A 75 1.45 6.20 8.13
CA LYS A 75 1.61 7.52 7.51
C LYS A 75 3.00 7.76 6.93
N LEU A 76 4.02 7.03 7.41
CA LEU A 76 5.34 7.06 6.80
C LEU A 76 5.35 6.50 5.37
N THR A 77 4.36 5.68 5.00
CA THR A 77 4.21 5.12 3.65
C THR A 77 3.45 6.04 2.69
N MET A 78 3.02 7.22 3.14
CA MET A 78 2.48 8.24 2.23
C MET A 78 3.57 8.65 1.24
N TYR A 79 3.23 8.70 -0.06
CA TYR A 79 4.20 8.91 -1.13
C TYR A 79 5.11 10.14 -0.92
N GLY A 80 4.55 11.27 -0.48
CA GLY A 80 5.35 12.48 -0.20
C GLY A 80 6.36 12.29 0.93
N VAL A 81 6.04 11.48 1.93
CA VAL A 81 6.95 11.14 3.03
C VAL A 81 8.00 10.13 2.55
N LEU A 82 7.61 9.08 1.81
CA LEU A 82 8.53 8.11 1.23
C LEU A 82 9.54 8.76 0.27
N LEU A 83 9.09 9.70 -0.55
CA LEU A 83 9.97 10.44 -1.46
C LEU A 83 11.01 11.26 -0.66
N ALA A 84 10.59 11.95 0.40
CA ALA A 84 11.51 12.69 1.25
C ALA A 84 12.51 11.76 1.97
N ILE A 85 12.07 10.60 2.44
CA ILE A 85 12.96 9.58 3.02
C ILE A 85 13.96 9.09 1.97
N SER A 86 13.51 8.79 0.76
CA SER A 86 14.35 8.37 -0.37
C SER A 86 15.43 9.38 -0.72
N GLU A 87 15.10 10.67 -0.73
CA GLU A 87 16.07 11.74 -0.95
C GLU A 87 17.12 11.84 0.17
N ILE A 88 16.70 11.65 1.43
CA ILE A 88 17.60 11.72 2.59
C ILE A 88 18.54 10.53 2.64
N THR A 89 18.01 9.32 2.45
CA THR A 89 18.80 8.08 2.56
C THR A 89 19.53 7.74 1.26
N GLN A 90 19.29 8.50 0.18
CA GLN A 90 19.79 8.23 -1.16
C GLN A 90 19.49 6.79 -1.61
N THR A 91 18.30 6.31 -1.25
CA THR A 91 17.87 4.93 -1.45
C THR A 91 16.58 4.92 -2.26
N GLU A 92 16.39 3.96 -3.16
CA GLU A 92 15.14 3.84 -3.89
C GLU A 92 13.96 3.50 -2.96
N ILE A 93 12.76 4.01 -3.27
CA ILE A 93 11.56 3.77 -2.46
C ILE A 93 11.27 2.26 -2.31
N THR A 94 11.52 1.48 -3.37
CA THR A 94 11.39 0.01 -3.42
C THR A 94 12.29 -0.69 -2.40
N GLU A 95 13.43 -0.11 -2.07
CA GLU A 95 14.37 -0.64 -1.09
C GLU A 95 14.09 -0.14 0.33
N ILE A 96 13.36 0.96 0.48
CA ILE A 96 12.92 1.53 1.77
C ILE A 96 11.73 0.76 2.35
N VAL A 97 10.82 0.34 1.49
CA VAL A 97 9.58 -0.32 1.90
C VAL A 97 9.69 -1.83 1.88
N GLU A 98 8.97 -2.47 2.79
CA GLU A 98 8.69 -3.89 2.78
C GLU A 98 7.21 -4.09 2.44
N ILE A 99 6.95 -5.01 1.50
CA ILE A 99 5.61 -5.35 1.06
C ILE A 99 5.28 -6.71 1.67
N GLU A 100 4.50 -6.69 2.75
CA GLU A 100 3.95 -7.90 3.33
C GLU A 100 2.68 -8.29 2.53
N GLU A 101 2.68 -9.49 1.96
CA GLU A 101 1.47 -10.06 1.36
C GLU A 101 0.63 -10.73 2.46
N SER A 102 -0.50 -10.12 2.81
CA SER A 102 -1.51 -10.73 3.68
C SER A 102 -2.51 -11.60 2.91
#